data_AF-A0A6G1BF89-F1
#
_entry.id   AF-A0A6G1BF89-F1
#
_cell.length_a   1.000
_cell.length_b   1.000
_cell.length_c   1.000
_cell.angle_alpha   90.00
_cell.angle_beta   90.00
_cell.angle_gamma   90.00
#
_symmetry.space_group_name_H-M   'P 1'
#
loop_
_entity.id
_entity.type
_entity.pdbx_description
1 polymer ?
#
loop_
_entity_poly.entity_id
_entity_poly.type
_entity_poly.pdbx_seq_one_letter_code
_entity_poly.pdbx_strand_id
1 'polypeptide(L)'
;CPEPAPGMTAVPTPLTQVDLRSRQISQIVEEVQRVVHRLTTEISLQDLRFQAVPYSDTYNGNIKVLAPSQLLVTVPVKGLAGYREARKQRWRYYTLQGARLPCPLQDPEGLRQWLAVEQFMKSQWQWHEADVNIEGDIVPAKVLQVFRKLVENAIGTCQLSGEVSLLTQRSAVWVAVETSAGQVELELVPAVEIPTAWSAKARWPPCLTRWPSRQRVECIKSFGFALLASSRYHWQQSFLQAEQVLLAQLDEDGGCRRKCLRALRQMKEDVWCPGKRPVLTSHHLQTVLFWTCEKYPHLKDWQAFSKAFLRLVRKLHKCVSQHFLKHYFVRKSNLLQYAGSGELDAVAQKLVLFLKNPQVCLP
;
A
#
# COMPACT_ATOMS: atom_id res chain seq x y z
N CYS A 1 -38.67 -26.19 -32.76
CA CYS A 1 -37.35 -25.72 -32.31
C CYS A 1 -36.55 -25.26 -33.51
N PRO A 2 -36.13 -24.00 -33.60
CA PRO A 2 -34.93 -23.64 -34.33
C PRO A 2 -33.76 -23.53 -33.35
N GLU A 3 -32.66 -24.21 -33.66
CA GLU A 3 -31.37 -24.08 -32.97
C GLU A 3 -30.84 -22.63 -33.08
N PRO A 4 -30.21 -22.08 -32.03
CA PRO A 4 -29.45 -20.86 -32.17
C PRO A 4 -28.07 -21.17 -32.76
N ALA A 5 -27.65 -20.35 -33.74
CA ALA A 5 -26.38 -20.44 -34.45
C ALA A 5 -25.16 -20.40 -33.50
N PRO A 6 -24.07 -21.12 -33.82
CA PRO A 6 -22.84 -21.09 -33.04
C PRO A 6 -22.04 -19.84 -33.44
N GLY A 7 -21.75 -18.95 -32.48
CA GLY A 7 -20.81 -17.85 -32.76
C GLY A 7 -21.05 -16.51 -32.08
N MET A 8 -21.94 -16.40 -31.10
CA MET A 8 -21.96 -15.23 -30.21
C MET A 8 -21.33 -15.61 -28.88
N THR A 9 -20.02 -15.37 -28.74
CA THR A 9 -19.40 -15.25 -27.43
C THR A 9 -20.12 -14.13 -26.68
N ALA A 10 -20.96 -14.51 -25.71
CA ALA A 10 -21.65 -13.56 -24.86
C ALA A 10 -20.61 -12.64 -24.22
N VAL A 11 -20.68 -11.34 -24.54
CA VAL A 11 -19.85 -10.31 -23.90
C VAL A 11 -20.17 -10.40 -22.40
N PRO A 12 -19.20 -10.75 -21.54
CA PRO A 12 -19.50 -10.95 -20.13
C PRO A 12 -19.99 -9.64 -19.53
N THR A 13 -21.11 -9.71 -18.81
CA THR A 13 -21.66 -8.58 -18.06
C THR A 13 -20.58 -7.94 -17.16
N PRO A 14 -20.66 -6.65 -16.85
CA PRO A 14 -19.62 -5.98 -16.08
C PRO A 14 -19.37 -6.59 -14.68
N LEU A 15 -20.41 -7.15 -14.04
CA LEU A 15 -20.28 -7.90 -12.78
C LEU A 15 -19.51 -9.22 -12.95
N THR A 16 -19.72 -9.96 -14.05
CA THR A 16 -18.97 -11.20 -14.32
C THR A 16 -17.51 -10.93 -14.69
N GLN A 17 -17.20 -9.77 -15.30
CA GLN A 17 -15.82 -9.35 -15.54
C GLN A 17 -15.07 -9.03 -14.23
N VAL A 18 -15.73 -8.38 -13.26
CA VAL A 18 -15.14 -8.10 -11.93
C VAL A 18 -14.77 -9.40 -11.20
N ASP A 19 -15.62 -10.41 -11.28
CA ASP A 19 -15.37 -11.71 -10.63
C ASP A 19 -14.23 -12.47 -11.31
N LEU A 20 -14.16 -12.45 -12.64
CA LEU A 20 -13.06 -13.05 -13.41
C LEU A 20 -11.72 -12.39 -13.06
N ARG A 21 -11.67 -11.05 -13.03
CA ARG A 21 -10.47 -10.29 -12.69
C ARG A 21 -10.05 -10.52 -11.24
N SER A 22 -11.01 -10.59 -10.33
CA SER A 22 -10.73 -10.90 -8.92
C SER A 22 -10.09 -12.27 -8.79
N ARG A 23 -10.56 -13.27 -9.53
CA ARG A 23 -9.94 -14.61 -9.59
C ARG A 23 -8.53 -14.58 -10.18
N GLN A 24 -8.32 -13.84 -11.27
CA GLN A 24 -6.98 -13.66 -11.87
C GLN A 24 -6.00 -13.01 -10.87
N ILE A 25 -6.41 -11.96 -10.16
CA ILE A 25 -5.58 -11.31 -9.15
C ILE A 25 -5.28 -12.28 -8.01
N SER A 26 -6.25 -13.07 -7.55
CA SER A 26 -6.00 -14.10 -6.54
C SER A 26 -4.97 -15.12 -7.00
N GLN A 27 -5.07 -15.61 -8.24
CA GLN A 27 -4.10 -16.54 -8.83
C GLN A 27 -2.70 -15.93 -8.92
N ILE A 28 -2.60 -14.68 -9.39
CA ILE A 28 -1.34 -13.93 -9.41
C ILE A 28 -0.74 -13.83 -8.01
N VAL A 29 -1.56 -13.50 -7.00
CA VAL A 29 -1.11 -13.36 -5.61
C VAL A 29 -0.62 -14.70 -5.06
N GLU A 30 -1.27 -15.82 -5.37
CA GLU A 30 -0.83 -17.15 -4.97
C GLU A 30 0.53 -17.53 -5.59
N GLU A 31 0.72 -17.29 -6.89
CA GLU A 31 2.00 -17.52 -7.58
C GLU A 31 3.11 -16.65 -7.01
N VAL A 32 2.83 -15.35 -6.84
CA VAL A 32 3.75 -14.38 -6.23
C VAL A 32 4.10 -14.79 -4.81
N GLN A 33 3.14 -15.26 -4.01
CA GLN A 33 3.38 -15.67 -2.64
C GLN A 33 4.38 -16.83 -2.56
N ARG A 34 4.30 -17.81 -3.49
CA ARG A 34 5.29 -18.91 -3.55
C ARG A 34 6.69 -18.39 -3.83
N VAL A 35 6.83 -17.50 -4.80
CA VAL A 35 8.12 -16.88 -5.18
C VAL A 35 8.68 -16.05 -4.03
N VAL A 36 7.86 -15.19 -3.43
CA VAL A 36 8.24 -14.33 -2.29
C VAL A 36 8.65 -15.16 -1.09
N HIS A 37 7.91 -16.23 -0.77
CA HIS A 37 8.24 -17.09 0.36
C HIS A 37 9.61 -17.75 0.16
N ARG A 38 9.89 -18.29 -1.03
CA ARG A 38 11.20 -18.89 -1.36
C ARG A 38 12.33 -17.86 -1.27
N LEU A 39 12.19 -16.72 -1.93
CA LEU A 39 13.19 -15.64 -1.91
C LEU A 39 13.47 -15.15 -0.49
N THR A 40 12.43 -14.86 0.28
CA THR A 40 12.58 -14.31 1.63
C THR A 40 13.07 -15.35 2.64
N THR A 41 12.81 -16.64 2.42
CA THR A 41 13.41 -17.73 3.19
C THR A 41 14.92 -17.77 2.99
N GLU A 42 15.37 -17.76 1.74
CA GLU A 42 16.80 -17.74 1.42
C GLU A 42 17.49 -16.48 1.97
N ILE A 43 16.86 -15.31 1.84
CA ILE A 43 17.34 -14.06 2.44
C ILE A 43 17.48 -14.20 3.96
N SER A 44 16.52 -14.82 4.64
CA SER A 44 16.57 -15.01 6.09
C SER A 44 17.66 -15.98 6.57
N LEU A 45 18.11 -16.89 5.70
CA LEU A 45 19.26 -17.77 5.96
C LEU A 45 20.58 -17.02 5.80
N GLN A 46 20.66 -16.09 4.84
CA GLN A 46 21.85 -15.27 4.60
C GLN A 46 22.01 -14.14 5.62
N ASP A 47 20.93 -13.52 6.07
CA ASP A 47 20.94 -12.43 7.05
C ASP A 47 19.73 -12.50 8.00
N LEU A 48 20.02 -12.78 9.27
CA LEU A 48 19.03 -12.97 10.33
C LEU A 48 18.19 -11.72 10.64
N ARG A 49 18.61 -10.54 10.18
CA ARG A 49 17.83 -9.29 10.33
C ARG A 49 16.53 -9.34 9.53
N PHE A 50 16.46 -10.10 8.44
CA PHE A 50 15.28 -10.17 7.58
C PHE A 50 14.51 -11.46 7.84
N GLN A 51 13.19 -11.35 7.98
CA GLN A 51 12.32 -12.49 8.22
C GLN A 51 11.69 -12.97 6.91
N ALA A 52 11.62 -14.28 6.74
CA ALA A 52 10.85 -14.91 5.69
C ALA A 52 9.38 -14.48 5.77
N VAL A 53 8.81 -14.02 4.65
CA VAL A 53 7.39 -13.73 4.55
C VAL A 53 6.65 -15.08 4.54
N PRO A 54 5.74 -15.33 5.50
CA PRO A 54 5.06 -16.62 5.58
C PRO A 54 4.14 -16.81 4.38
N TYR A 55 4.01 -18.05 3.94
CA TYR A 55 2.93 -18.47 3.05
C TYR A 55 1.62 -18.52 3.86
N SER A 56 0.52 -18.07 3.27
CA SER A 56 -0.82 -18.10 3.89
C SER A 56 -1.85 -18.58 2.88
N ASP A 57 -2.63 -19.60 3.25
CA ASP A 57 -3.70 -20.15 2.40
C ASP A 57 -4.94 -19.25 2.33
N THR A 58 -5.01 -18.22 3.17
CA THR A 58 -6.19 -17.34 3.28
C THR A 58 -5.88 -15.93 2.80
N TYR A 59 -5.32 -15.12 3.69
CA TYR A 59 -4.90 -13.77 3.39
C TYR A 59 -3.49 -13.56 3.93
N ASN A 60 -2.63 -12.98 3.09
CA ASN A 60 -1.29 -12.58 3.48
C ASN A 60 -1.26 -11.09 3.78
N GLY A 61 -1.13 -10.74 5.06
CA GLY A 61 -1.05 -9.35 5.52
C GLY A 61 0.14 -8.58 4.95
N ASN A 62 1.15 -9.29 4.46
CA ASN A 62 2.38 -8.70 3.94
C ASN A 62 2.26 -8.31 2.46
N ILE A 63 1.24 -8.80 1.75
CA ILE A 63 1.06 -8.54 0.31
C ILE A 63 -0.12 -7.57 0.13
N LYS A 64 0.15 -6.44 -0.52
CA LYS A 64 -0.86 -5.42 -0.88
C LYS A 64 -0.90 -5.20 -2.38
N VAL A 65 -2.07 -5.39 -2.97
CA VAL A 65 -2.30 -5.11 -4.39
C VAL A 65 -2.44 -3.61 -4.61
N LEU A 66 -1.51 -2.99 -5.33
CA LEU A 66 -1.54 -1.55 -5.67
C LEU A 66 -2.26 -1.30 -7.00
N ALA A 67 -2.00 -2.17 -7.97
CA ALA A 67 -2.62 -2.24 -9.29
C ALA A 67 -2.59 -3.71 -9.78
N PRO A 68 -3.31 -4.08 -10.85
CA PRO A 68 -3.37 -5.47 -11.34
C PRO A 68 -1.99 -6.12 -11.61
N SER A 69 -1.01 -5.32 -12.04
CA SER A 69 0.37 -5.77 -12.31
C SER A 69 1.40 -5.20 -11.34
N GLN A 70 0.97 -4.63 -10.21
CA GLN A 70 1.87 -4.04 -9.21
C GLN A 70 1.45 -4.41 -7.78
N LEU A 71 2.36 -5.03 -7.06
CA LEU A 71 2.16 -5.46 -5.67
C LEU A 71 3.24 -4.84 -4.77
N LEU A 72 2.85 -4.53 -3.54
CA LEU A 72 3.77 -4.17 -2.46
C LEU A 72 3.87 -5.36 -1.50
N VAL A 73 5.09 -5.76 -1.18
CA VAL A 73 5.38 -6.84 -0.24
C VAL A 73 6.22 -6.30 0.90
N THR A 74 5.68 -6.32 2.11
CA THR A 74 6.43 -5.94 3.32
C THR A 74 7.20 -7.14 3.85
N VAL A 75 8.51 -7.01 3.96
CA VAL A 75 9.41 -8.04 4.49
C VAL A 75 9.74 -7.68 5.94
N PRO A 76 9.21 -8.40 6.94
CA PRO A 76 9.42 -8.04 8.34
C PRO A 76 10.90 -8.15 8.70
N VAL A 77 11.35 -7.27 9.60
CA VAL A 77 12.72 -7.33 10.12
C VAL A 77 12.73 -7.70 11.60
N LYS A 78 13.77 -8.40 12.04
CA LYS A 78 13.97 -8.89 13.40
C LYS A 78 14.99 -8.06 14.15
N GLY A 79 15.02 -8.27 15.47
CA GLY A 79 16.06 -7.71 16.32
C GLY A 79 15.84 -6.28 16.76
N LEU A 80 14.65 -5.72 16.56
CA LEU A 80 14.23 -4.42 17.09
C LEU A 80 12.93 -4.59 17.87
N ALA A 81 12.93 -4.34 19.18
CA ALA A 81 11.77 -4.56 20.04
C ALA A 81 11.62 -3.51 21.15
N GLY A 82 10.38 -3.30 21.60
CA GLY A 82 10.05 -2.32 22.64
C GLY A 82 10.25 -0.89 22.16
N TYR A 83 9.64 -0.54 21.02
CA TYR A 83 9.72 0.80 20.43
C TYR A 83 9.17 1.87 21.38
N ARG A 84 9.89 2.99 21.47
CA ARG A 84 9.52 4.20 22.20
C ARG A 84 9.69 5.41 21.29
N GLU A 85 8.69 6.29 21.29
CA GLU A 85 8.74 7.49 20.47
C GLU A 85 9.78 8.48 21.03
N ALA A 86 10.62 9.04 20.16
CA ALA A 86 11.71 9.93 20.56
C ALA A 86 11.16 11.27 21.10
N ARG A 87 11.69 11.72 22.25
CA ARG A 87 11.24 12.97 22.92
C ARG A 87 11.75 14.25 22.25
N LYS A 88 12.89 14.20 21.55
CA LYS A 88 13.50 15.38 20.90
C LYS A 88 13.62 15.14 19.42
N GLN A 89 13.09 16.09 18.65
CA GLN A 89 13.19 16.08 17.20
C GLN A 89 14.49 16.75 16.76
N ARG A 90 15.50 15.98 16.33
CA ARG A 90 16.72 16.51 15.72
C ARG A 90 16.87 15.92 14.33
N TRP A 91 16.52 16.69 13.30
CA TRP A 91 16.67 16.26 11.93
C TRP A 91 18.16 16.13 11.59
N ARG A 92 18.57 14.93 11.20
CA ARG A 92 19.92 14.64 10.70
C ARG A 92 19.78 14.07 9.30
N TYR A 93 20.50 14.67 8.38
CA TYR A 93 20.59 14.21 7.00
C TYR A 93 22.02 13.74 6.79
N TYR A 94 22.18 12.65 6.06
CA TYR A 94 23.49 12.02 5.84
C TYR A 94 23.74 11.83 4.35
N THR A 95 25.00 11.85 3.94
CA THR A 95 25.39 11.17 2.71
C THR A 95 25.40 9.65 2.97
N LEU A 96 25.36 8.83 1.92
CA LEU A 96 25.46 7.37 2.09
C LEU A 96 26.80 6.95 2.72
N GLN A 97 27.82 7.79 2.57
CA GLN A 97 29.15 7.66 3.16
C GLN A 97 29.21 8.08 4.64
N GLY A 98 28.11 8.60 5.20
CA GLY A 98 28.05 8.99 6.62
C GLY A 98 28.34 10.45 6.94
N ALA A 99 28.62 11.29 5.93
CA ALA A 99 28.85 12.71 6.18
C ALA A 99 27.54 13.42 6.51
N ARG A 100 27.51 14.18 7.60
CA ARG A 100 26.33 14.95 8.01
C ARG A 100 26.10 16.13 7.08
N LEU A 101 24.86 16.28 6.61
CA LEU A 101 24.43 17.41 5.80
C LEU A 101 23.93 18.55 6.71
N PRO A 102 24.39 19.80 6.50
CA PRO A 102 24.18 20.92 7.43
C PRO A 102 22.74 21.47 7.44
N CYS A 103 21.91 21.17 6.45
CA CYS A 103 20.52 21.62 6.39
C CYS A 103 19.61 20.53 5.80
N PRO A 104 18.40 20.31 6.34
CA PRO A 104 17.34 19.62 5.61
C PRO A 104 17.13 20.29 4.25
N LEU A 105 17.19 19.54 3.15
CA LEU A 105 16.76 20.06 1.84
C LEU A 105 15.24 20.34 1.83
N GLN A 106 14.49 19.68 2.71
CA GLN A 106 13.05 19.83 2.88
C GLN A 106 12.64 19.23 4.23
N ASP A 107 11.69 19.86 4.94
CA ASP A 107 11.05 19.24 6.11
C ASP A 107 10.48 17.86 5.70
N PRO A 108 10.74 16.80 6.48
CA PRO A 108 10.23 15.49 6.13
C PRO A 108 8.70 15.49 6.24
N GLU A 109 8.07 14.97 5.19
CA GLU A 109 6.63 14.85 5.08
C GLU A 109 5.99 14.22 6.32
N GLY A 110 4.70 14.48 6.52
CA GLY A 110 3.99 14.00 7.72
C GLY A 110 4.10 12.49 7.97
N LEU A 111 4.22 11.67 6.91
CA LEU A 111 4.37 10.21 7.00
C LEU A 111 5.80 9.75 7.29
N ARG A 112 6.79 10.63 7.16
CA ARG A 112 8.20 10.29 7.31
C ARG A 112 8.63 10.43 8.77
N GLN A 113 9.51 9.55 9.23
CA GLN A 113 10.19 9.68 10.51
C GLN A 113 11.58 9.05 10.48
N TRP A 114 12.45 9.46 11.40
CA TRP A 114 13.68 8.72 11.67
C TRP A 114 13.40 7.46 12.46
N LEU A 115 14.42 6.62 12.48
CA LEU A 115 14.47 5.48 13.37
C LEU A 115 15.89 5.40 13.94
N ALA A 116 16.02 5.60 15.23
CA ALA A 116 17.28 5.42 15.93
C ALA A 116 17.26 4.13 16.74
N VAL A 117 18.42 3.49 16.92
CA VAL A 117 18.52 2.25 17.68
C VAL A 117 18.11 2.46 19.15
N GLU A 118 18.41 3.64 19.71
CA GLU A 118 18.02 4.05 21.07
C GLU A 118 16.49 4.11 21.29
N GLN A 119 15.69 4.13 20.21
CA GLN A 119 14.23 4.08 20.32
C GLN A 119 13.72 2.68 20.68
N PHE A 120 14.57 1.66 20.65
CA PHE A 120 14.20 0.30 20.99
C PHE A 120 14.81 -0.09 22.34
N MET A 121 13.99 -0.67 23.21
CA MET A 121 14.48 -1.24 24.48
C MET A 121 15.42 -2.43 24.25
N LYS A 122 15.22 -3.16 23.16
CA LYS A 122 16.05 -4.30 22.77
C LYS A 122 16.40 -4.16 21.29
N SER A 123 17.69 -4.12 21.01
CA SER A 123 18.25 -4.08 19.65
C SER A 123 19.33 -5.14 19.50
N GLN A 124 19.30 -5.92 18.43
CA GLN A 124 20.39 -6.81 18.05
C GLN A 124 21.62 -6.02 17.58
N TRP A 125 22.81 -6.59 17.77
CA TRP A 125 24.09 -5.92 17.48
C TRP A 125 24.25 -5.58 15.99
N GLN A 126 23.67 -6.37 15.07
CA GLN A 126 23.71 -6.13 13.62
C GLN A 126 23.02 -4.82 13.18
N TRP A 127 22.22 -4.18 14.04
CA TRP A 127 21.61 -2.87 13.76
C TRP A 127 22.50 -1.68 14.15
N HIS A 128 23.62 -1.96 14.81
CA HIS A 128 24.66 -0.98 15.17
C HIS A 128 25.80 -0.95 14.15
N GLU A 129 25.81 -1.90 13.22
CA GLU A 129 26.84 -1.99 12.18
C GLU A 129 26.75 -0.83 11.18
N ALA A 130 27.91 -0.42 10.67
CA ALA A 130 28.03 0.69 9.74
C ALA A 130 27.37 0.43 8.37
N ASP A 131 26.97 -0.81 8.07
CA ASP A 131 26.26 -1.18 6.85
C ASP A 131 24.80 -0.72 6.85
N VAL A 132 24.19 -0.50 8.03
CA VAL A 132 22.80 -0.03 8.22
C VAL A 132 22.69 1.23 9.09
N ASN A 133 23.72 1.53 9.87
CA ASN A 133 23.70 2.60 10.87
C ASN A 133 24.58 3.81 10.48
N ILE A 134 24.17 5.01 10.92
CA ILE A 134 24.99 6.24 10.94
C ILE A 134 24.68 7.00 12.24
N GLU A 135 25.68 7.22 13.09
CA GLU A 135 25.55 7.97 14.35
C GLU A 135 24.39 7.50 15.28
N GLY A 136 24.04 6.21 15.24
CA GLY A 136 22.94 5.63 16.00
C GLY A 136 21.60 5.59 15.25
N ASP A 137 21.48 6.24 14.09
CA ASP A 137 20.31 6.20 13.22
C ASP A 137 20.36 4.98 12.29
N ILE A 138 19.26 4.23 12.21
CA ILE A 138 19.07 3.17 11.24
C ILE A 138 18.61 3.82 9.93
N VAL A 139 19.47 3.84 8.92
CA VAL A 139 19.25 4.59 7.69
C VAL A 139 18.61 3.71 6.61
N PRO A 140 17.39 4.04 6.12
CA PRO A 140 16.68 3.23 5.13
C PRO A 140 17.47 2.91 3.86
N ALA A 141 18.21 3.87 3.27
CA ALA A 141 19.00 3.61 2.06
C ALA A 141 20.08 2.56 2.28
N LYS A 142 20.71 2.56 3.46
CA LYS A 142 21.73 1.60 3.84
C LYS A 142 21.12 0.20 4.01
N VAL A 143 20.00 0.11 4.72
CA VAL A 143 19.19 -1.14 4.82
C VAL A 143 18.79 -1.65 3.44
N LEU A 144 18.33 -0.78 2.55
CA LEU A 144 17.95 -1.13 1.18
C LEU A 144 19.12 -1.61 0.33
N GLN A 145 20.34 -1.09 0.55
CA GLN A 145 21.55 -1.53 -0.15
C GLN A 145 21.91 -2.97 0.24
N VAL A 146 21.91 -3.28 1.54
CA VAL A 146 22.11 -4.64 2.03
C VAL A 146 21.02 -5.56 1.48
N PHE A 147 19.76 -5.16 1.64
CA PHE A 147 18.62 -5.96 1.22
C PHE A 147 18.61 -6.25 -0.29
N ARG A 148 18.99 -5.27 -1.12
CA ARG A 148 19.12 -5.46 -2.58
C ARG A 148 20.13 -6.56 -2.93
N LYS A 149 21.31 -6.55 -2.27
CA LYS A 149 22.34 -7.56 -2.47
C LYS A 149 21.85 -8.95 -2.06
N LEU A 150 21.13 -9.04 -0.95
CA LEU A 150 20.53 -10.29 -0.49
C LEU A 150 19.47 -10.82 -1.47
N VAL A 151 18.63 -9.95 -2.02
CA VAL A 151 17.65 -10.32 -3.05
C VAL A 151 18.34 -10.83 -4.31
N GLU A 152 19.37 -10.14 -4.80
CA GLU A 152 20.15 -10.54 -5.97
C GLU A 152 20.79 -11.92 -5.78
N ASN A 153 21.45 -12.13 -4.63
CA ASN A 153 22.01 -13.43 -4.27
C ASN A 153 20.94 -14.52 -4.19
N ALA A 154 19.81 -14.25 -3.53
CA ALA A 154 18.73 -15.20 -3.36
C ALA A 154 18.09 -15.63 -4.69
N ILE A 155 17.97 -14.72 -5.67
CA ILE A 155 17.49 -15.06 -7.02
C ILE A 155 18.43 -16.10 -7.65
N GLY A 156 19.75 -15.91 -7.54
CA GLY A 156 20.75 -16.84 -8.04
C GLY A 156 20.72 -18.19 -7.32
N THR A 157 20.74 -18.18 -5.98
CA THR A 157 20.75 -19.41 -5.16
C THR A 157 19.47 -20.23 -5.35
N CYS A 158 18.31 -19.57 -5.45
CA CYS A 158 17.02 -20.25 -5.65
C CYS A 158 16.79 -20.72 -7.10
N GLN A 159 17.73 -20.46 -8.02
CA GLN A 159 17.61 -20.75 -9.46
C GLN A 159 16.39 -20.06 -10.10
N LEU A 160 16.04 -18.87 -9.63
CA LEU A 160 14.86 -18.12 -10.08
C LEU A 160 15.16 -17.13 -11.22
N SER A 161 16.37 -17.10 -11.75
CA SER A 161 16.80 -16.10 -12.74
C SER A 161 15.99 -16.08 -14.04
N GLY A 162 15.27 -17.17 -14.37
CA GLY A 162 14.34 -17.23 -15.51
C GLY A 162 12.93 -16.73 -15.21
N GLU A 163 12.54 -16.67 -13.93
CA GLU A 163 11.19 -16.30 -13.47
C GLU A 163 11.17 -14.93 -12.78
N VAL A 164 12.29 -14.51 -12.19
CA VAL A 164 12.42 -13.31 -11.37
C VAL A 164 13.62 -12.49 -11.84
N SER A 165 13.40 -11.20 -12.09
CA SER A 165 14.46 -10.25 -12.44
C SER A 165 14.46 -9.03 -11.52
N LEU A 166 15.65 -8.59 -11.12
CA LEU A 166 15.83 -7.41 -10.26
C LEU A 166 15.78 -6.12 -11.10
N LEU A 167 14.96 -5.16 -10.68
CA LEU A 167 14.84 -3.85 -11.33
C LEU A 167 15.78 -2.83 -10.66
N THR A 168 16.95 -2.60 -11.26
CA THR A 168 18.08 -1.86 -10.63
C THR A 168 17.95 -0.33 -10.64
N GLN A 169 17.09 0.25 -11.47
CA GLN A 169 16.99 1.71 -11.65
C GLN A 169 16.20 2.46 -10.55
N ARG A 170 15.71 1.76 -9.52
CA ARG A 170 14.84 2.33 -8.48
C ARG A 170 15.54 2.42 -7.13
N SER A 171 15.18 3.43 -6.33
CA SER A 171 15.75 3.60 -4.98
C SER A 171 15.28 2.48 -4.03
N ALA A 172 14.01 2.08 -4.12
CA ALA A 172 13.47 0.89 -3.47
C ALA A 172 13.90 -0.41 -4.18
N VAL A 173 13.69 -1.56 -3.55
CA VAL A 173 14.00 -2.88 -4.15
C VAL A 173 12.77 -3.39 -4.90
N TRP A 174 12.88 -3.46 -6.22
CA TRP A 174 11.81 -3.94 -7.09
C TRP A 174 12.26 -5.19 -7.84
N VAL A 175 11.38 -6.18 -7.93
CA VAL A 175 11.57 -7.36 -8.78
C VAL A 175 10.41 -7.50 -9.75
N ALA A 176 10.67 -7.98 -10.96
CA ALA A 176 9.63 -8.40 -11.88
C ALA A 176 9.54 -9.93 -11.83
N VAL A 177 8.32 -10.44 -11.65
CA VAL A 177 8.01 -11.87 -11.57
C VAL A 177 7.13 -12.24 -12.74
N GLU A 178 7.53 -13.28 -13.47
CA GLU A 178 6.74 -13.84 -14.56
C GLU A 178 5.67 -14.77 -13.98
N THR A 179 4.39 -14.45 -14.22
CA THR A 179 3.25 -15.25 -13.75
C THR A 179 2.46 -15.80 -14.92
N SER A 180 1.55 -16.74 -14.68
CA SER A 180 0.66 -17.28 -15.72
C SER A 180 -0.20 -16.22 -16.40
N ALA A 181 -0.48 -15.09 -15.72
CA ALA A 181 -1.24 -13.96 -16.25
C ALA A 181 -0.35 -12.85 -16.85
N GLY A 182 0.96 -13.06 -16.88
CA GLY A 182 1.97 -12.12 -17.39
C GLY A 182 2.88 -11.56 -16.30
N GLN A 183 3.76 -10.64 -16.70
CA GLN A 183 4.73 -10.05 -15.80
C GLN A 183 4.11 -9.09 -14.76
N VAL A 184 4.48 -9.27 -13.49
CA VAL A 184 4.03 -8.47 -12.35
C VAL A 184 5.24 -7.83 -11.65
N GLU A 185 5.16 -6.53 -11.37
CA GLU A 185 6.19 -5.81 -10.61
C GLU A 185 5.89 -5.89 -9.10
N LEU A 186 6.88 -6.33 -8.32
CA LEU A 186 6.80 -6.39 -6.86
C LEU A 186 7.77 -5.38 -6.25
N GLU A 187 7.27 -4.55 -5.33
CA GLU A 187 8.10 -3.75 -4.44
C GLU A 187 8.35 -4.52 -3.15
N LEU A 188 9.58 -4.97 -2.91
CA LEU A 188 9.98 -5.65 -1.68
C LEU A 188 10.51 -4.61 -0.69
N VAL A 189 9.84 -4.45 0.45
CA VAL A 189 10.13 -3.36 1.40
C VAL A 189 10.39 -3.90 2.80
N PRO A 190 11.63 -3.77 3.33
CA PRO A 190 11.93 -4.06 4.72
C PRO A 190 11.03 -3.24 5.66
N ALA A 191 10.39 -3.92 6.60
CA ALA A 191 9.37 -3.38 7.48
C ALA A 191 9.68 -3.66 8.95
N VAL A 192 9.83 -2.59 9.74
CA VAL A 192 9.91 -2.68 11.20
C VAL A 192 8.50 -2.59 11.76
N GLU A 193 8.01 -3.68 12.32
CA GLU A 193 6.69 -3.74 12.93
C GLU A 193 6.73 -3.15 14.35
N ILE A 194 5.81 -2.23 14.63
CA ILE A 194 5.67 -1.58 15.93
C ILE A 194 4.29 -1.97 16.48
N PRO A 195 4.18 -3.16 17.11
CA PRO A 195 2.92 -3.63 17.66
C PRO A 195 2.54 -2.83 18.90
N THR A 196 1.25 -2.81 19.24
CA THR A 196 0.70 -2.25 20.50
C THR A 196 0.87 -0.75 20.73
N ALA A 197 1.56 -0.02 19.85
CA ALA A 197 1.75 1.42 19.94
C ALA A 197 1.20 2.11 18.70
N TRP A 198 0.45 3.21 18.90
CA TRP A 198 -0.05 4.05 17.82
C TRP A 198 0.81 5.30 17.67
N SER A 199 1.19 5.68 16.45
CA SER A 199 2.06 6.86 16.25
C SER A 199 1.39 8.16 16.73
N ALA A 200 2.13 9.03 17.42
CA ALA A 200 1.62 10.35 17.80
C ALA A 200 1.35 11.28 16.59
N LYS A 201 2.00 11.03 15.45
CA LYS A 201 1.73 11.74 14.18
C LYS A 201 0.38 11.35 13.57
N ALA A 202 -0.12 10.17 13.90
CA ALA A 202 -1.36 9.63 13.37
C ALA A 202 -2.54 9.95 14.30
N ARG A 203 -3.56 10.61 13.77
CA ARG A 203 -4.78 10.95 14.50
C ARG A 203 -5.98 10.49 13.71
N TRP A 204 -6.82 9.67 14.35
CA TRP A 204 -8.12 9.34 13.80
C TRP A 204 -8.88 10.63 13.44
N PRO A 205 -9.60 10.70 12.31
CA PRO A 205 -10.42 11.86 11.96
C PRO A 205 -11.36 12.26 13.11
N PRO A 206 -11.52 13.56 13.42
CA PRO A 206 -12.35 14.03 14.51
C PRO A 206 -13.74 14.33 13.95
N CYS A 207 -14.43 13.33 13.42
CA CYS A 207 -15.74 13.55 12.81
C CYS A 207 -16.82 13.67 13.89
N LEU A 208 -17.80 14.55 13.67
CA LEU A 208 -18.92 14.82 14.59
C LEU A 208 -19.72 13.54 14.89
N THR A 209 -19.82 12.67 13.88
CA THR A 209 -20.39 11.32 13.96
C THR A 209 -19.28 10.28 13.90
N ARG A 210 -19.27 9.32 14.84
CA ARG A 210 -18.19 8.32 14.94
C ARG A 210 -18.40 7.18 13.93
N TRP A 211 -17.61 7.16 12.86
CA TRP A 211 -17.37 5.96 12.07
C TRP A 211 -15.86 5.65 12.08
N PRO A 212 -15.44 4.43 12.41
CA PRO A 212 -16.22 3.34 13.03
C PRO A 212 -16.52 3.64 14.51
N SER A 213 -17.13 2.69 15.23
CA SER A 213 -17.38 2.81 16.66
C SER A 213 -16.08 3.02 17.47
N ARG A 214 -16.19 3.63 18.65
CA ARG A 214 -15.03 3.87 19.53
C ARG A 214 -14.25 2.59 19.84
N GLN A 215 -14.96 1.52 20.18
CA GLN A 215 -14.36 0.22 20.49
C GLN A 215 -13.55 -0.32 19.29
N ARG A 216 -14.06 -0.17 18.06
CA ARG A 216 -13.33 -0.55 16.85
C ARG A 216 -12.10 0.30 16.64
N VAL A 217 -12.18 1.62 16.86
CA VAL A 217 -11.01 2.51 16.79
C VAL A 217 -9.93 2.08 17.79
N GLU A 218 -10.31 1.76 19.03
CA GLU A 218 -9.37 1.32 20.08
C GLU A 218 -8.74 -0.04 19.73
N CYS A 219 -9.53 -1.00 19.25
CA CYS A 219 -9.05 -2.29 18.73
C CYS A 219 -8.09 -2.12 17.54
N ILE A 220 -8.42 -1.25 16.58
CA ILE A 220 -7.55 -0.99 15.42
C ILE A 220 -6.21 -0.40 15.88
N LYS A 221 -6.25 0.54 16.84
CA LYS A 221 -5.03 1.16 17.38
C LYS A 221 -4.14 0.17 18.14
N SER A 222 -4.71 -0.87 18.76
CA SER A 222 -3.91 -1.85 19.50
C SER A 222 -3.04 -2.74 18.59
N PHE A 223 -3.32 -2.83 17.30
CA PHE A 223 -2.43 -3.51 16.35
C PHE A 223 -1.14 -2.73 16.08
N GLY A 224 -1.17 -1.41 16.27
CA GLY A 224 -0.03 -0.53 16.08
C GLY A 224 0.19 -0.09 14.63
N PHE A 225 1.45 0.07 14.21
CA PHE A 225 1.83 0.52 12.88
C PHE A 225 3.17 -0.09 12.45
N ALA A 226 3.55 0.12 11.19
CA ALA A 226 4.84 -0.32 10.66
C ALA A 226 5.66 0.85 10.13
N LEU A 227 6.97 0.65 10.08
CA LEU A 227 7.93 1.54 9.45
C LEU A 227 8.57 0.88 8.25
N LEU A 228 8.42 1.50 7.09
CA LEU A 228 8.86 0.96 5.81
C LEU A 228 10.14 1.66 5.33
N ALA A 229 11.15 0.87 4.97
CA ALA A 229 12.35 1.36 4.30
C ALA A 229 12.07 1.54 2.81
N SER A 230 11.46 2.67 2.43
CA SER A 230 11.05 2.98 1.05
C SER A 230 11.65 4.27 0.49
N SER A 231 12.36 5.04 1.33
CA SER A 231 13.00 6.29 0.93
C SER A 231 14.49 6.26 1.24
N ARG A 232 15.22 7.32 0.88
CA ARG A 232 16.67 7.38 1.11
C ARG A 232 17.03 7.65 2.58
N TYR A 233 16.27 8.51 3.25
CA TYR A 233 16.66 9.07 4.54
C TYR A 233 15.68 8.79 5.67
N HIS A 234 14.41 8.60 5.34
CA HIS A 234 13.35 8.51 6.34
C HIS A 234 12.55 7.22 6.18
N TRP A 235 12.19 6.64 7.31
CA TRP A 235 11.23 5.56 7.35
C TRP A 235 9.84 6.10 7.10
N GLN A 236 9.06 5.40 6.28
CA GLN A 236 7.67 5.76 5.99
C GLN A 236 6.74 5.04 6.97
N GLN A 237 5.88 5.78 7.64
CA GLN A 237 4.81 5.22 8.45
C GLN A 237 3.79 4.50 7.58
N SER A 238 3.40 3.31 8.01
CA SER A 238 2.48 2.44 7.31
C SER A 238 1.45 1.87 8.25
N PHE A 239 0.18 1.93 7.83
CA PHE A 239 -0.98 1.51 8.63
C PHE A 239 -1.72 0.34 7.96
N LEU A 240 -1.01 -0.51 7.20
CA LEU A 240 -1.64 -1.59 6.41
C LEU A 240 -2.56 -2.46 7.25
N GLN A 241 -2.14 -2.90 8.43
CA GLN A 241 -2.96 -3.74 9.28
C GLN A 241 -4.24 -3.03 9.74
N ALA A 242 -4.13 -1.78 10.17
CA ALA A 242 -5.27 -0.96 10.56
C ALA A 242 -6.25 -0.73 9.39
N GLU A 243 -5.71 -0.47 8.21
CA GLU A 243 -6.45 -0.36 6.95
C GLU A 243 -7.21 -1.64 6.61
N GLN A 244 -6.56 -2.81 6.75
CA GLN A 244 -7.18 -4.11 6.46
C GLN A 244 -8.32 -4.43 7.42
N VAL A 245 -8.13 -4.23 8.73
CA VAL A 245 -9.19 -4.43 9.72
C VAL A 245 -10.37 -3.51 9.42
N LEU A 246 -10.11 -2.25 9.06
CA LEU A 246 -11.17 -1.30 8.69
C LEU A 246 -11.94 -1.75 7.44
N LEU A 247 -11.25 -2.27 6.42
CA LEU A 247 -11.86 -2.82 5.20
C LEU A 247 -12.70 -4.07 5.48
N ALA A 248 -12.22 -4.97 6.34
CA ALA A 248 -12.88 -6.21 6.70
C ALA A 248 -14.23 -5.97 7.40
N GLN A 249 -14.38 -4.83 8.10
CA GLN A 249 -15.56 -4.50 8.89
C GLN A 249 -16.52 -3.49 8.21
N LEU A 250 -16.25 -3.12 6.95
CA LEU A 250 -16.97 -2.04 6.24
C LEU A 250 -18.50 -2.20 6.21
N ASP A 251 -18.98 -3.41 5.92
CA ASP A 251 -20.41 -3.68 5.68
C ASP A 251 -21.00 -4.63 6.73
N GLU A 252 -20.47 -4.65 7.96
CA GLU A 252 -21.10 -5.38 9.07
C GLU A 252 -22.52 -4.87 9.38
N ASP A 253 -22.83 -3.63 9.00
CA ASP A 253 -24.16 -3.04 9.08
C ASP A 253 -25.05 -3.38 7.86
N GLY A 254 -24.58 -4.19 6.91
CA GLY A 254 -25.31 -4.54 5.68
C GLY A 254 -25.26 -3.49 4.56
N GLY A 255 -24.36 -2.50 4.66
CA GLY A 255 -24.15 -1.51 3.59
C GLY A 255 -23.52 -2.07 2.31
N CYS A 256 -23.42 -1.24 1.27
CA CYS A 256 -22.78 -1.58 -0.01
C CYS A 256 -21.38 -0.96 -0.20
N ARG A 257 -20.65 -0.61 0.86
CA ARG A 257 -19.35 0.10 0.78
C ARG A 257 -18.31 -0.72 0.01
N ARG A 258 -18.21 -2.04 0.26
CA ARG A 258 -17.32 -2.93 -0.50
C ARG A 258 -17.71 -3.03 -1.95
N LYS A 259 -19.01 -3.16 -2.26
CA LYS A 259 -19.49 -3.19 -3.65
C LYS A 259 -19.12 -1.90 -4.37
N CYS A 260 -19.30 -0.75 -3.72
CA CYS A 260 -18.91 0.55 -4.26
C CYS A 260 -17.40 0.67 -4.48
N LEU A 261 -16.57 0.16 -3.55
CA LEU A 261 -15.11 0.16 -3.71
C LEU A 261 -14.66 -0.73 -4.88
N ARG A 262 -15.26 -1.91 -5.04
CA ARG A 262 -14.98 -2.82 -6.17
C ARG A 262 -15.32 -2.16 -7.50
N ALA A 263 -16.51 -1.57 -7.61
CA ALA A 263 -16.91 -0.83 -8.81
C ALA A 263 -15.97 0.36 -9.08
N LEU A 264 -15.51 1.06 -8.03
CA LEU A 264 -14.60 2.21 -8.18
C LEU A 264 -13.23 1.77 -8.70
N ARG A 265 -12.72 0.62 -8.22
CA ARG A 265 -11.49 0.01 -8.74
C ARG A 265 -11.65 -0.40 -10.20
N GLN A 266 -12.73 -1.07 -10.55
CA GLN A 266 -13.00 -1.48 -11.93
C GLN A 266 -13.01 -0.27 -12.88
N MET A 267 -13.79 0.76 -12.57
CA MET A 267 -13.86 1.96 -13.41
C MET A 267 -12.53 2.71 -13.49
N LYS A 268 -11.76 2.74 -12.41
CA LYS A 268 -10.40 3.30 -12.40
C LYS A 268 -9.49 2.54 -13.35
N GLU A 269 -9.56 1.22 -13.37
CA GLU A 269 -8.67 0.37 -14.15
C GLU A 269 -9.05 0.29 -15.63
N ASP A 270 -10.34 0.38 -15.96
CA ASP A 270 -10.81 0.19 -17.34
C ASP A 270 -10.99 1.51 -18.09
N VAL A 271 -11.43 2.56 -17.40
CA VAL A 271 -11.90 3.79 -18.06
C VAL A 271 -11.02 4.98 -17.67
N TRP A 272 -10.88 5.25 -16.38
CA TRP A 272 -10.34 6.54 -15.94
C TRP A 272 -8.81 6.58 -15.95
N CYS A 273 -8.16 5.54 -15.43
CA CYS A 273 -6.71 5.47 -15.26
C CYS A 273 -6.18 4.06 -15.57
N PRO A 274 -6.34 3.59 -16.84
CA PRO A 274 -5.76 2.33 -17.30
C PRO A 274 -4.23 2.42 -17.39
N GLY A 275 -3.57 1.27 -17.38
CA GLY A 275 -2.11 1.16 -17.55
C GLY A 275 -1.41 0.41 -16.43
N LYS A 276 -0.15 0.01 -16.70
CA LYS A 276 0.67 -0.79 -15.78
C LYS A 276 1.14 -0.03 -14.55
N ARG A 277 1.34 1.29 -14.66
CA ARG A 277 1.78 2.19 -13.57
C ARG A 277 0.83 3.38 -13.43
N PRO A 278 -0.39 3.16 -12.93
CA PRO A 278 -1.41 4.20 -12.91
C PRO A 278 -1.09 5.28 -11.87
N VAL A 279 -1.34 6.55 -12.20
CA VAL A 279 -1.22 7.68 -11.27
C VAL A 279 -2.13 7.52 -10.03
N LEU A 280 -3.23 6.77 -10.17
CA LEU A 280 -4.09 6.35 -9.06
C LEU A 280 -3.95 4.86 -8.75
N THR A 281 -3.64 4.56 -7.48
CA THR A 281 -3.56 3.20 -6.94
C THR A 281 -4.84 2.80 -6.19
N SER A 282 -4.95 1.51 -5.86
CA SER A 282 -6.01 0.97 -5.01
C SER A 282 -6.07 1.67 -3.63
N HIS A 283 -4.92 2.10 -3.10
CA HIS A 283 -4.79 2.78 -1.82
C HIS A 283 -5.40 4.20 -1.85
N HIS A 284 -5.29 4.92 -2.97
CA HIS A 284 -5.96 6.22 -3.14
C HIS A 284 -7.49 6.05 -3.12
N LEU A 285 -8.01 5.05 -3.83
CA LEU A 285 -9.44 4.75 -3.87
C LEU A 285 -9.98 4.33 -2.49
N GLN A 286 -9.23 3.51 -1.77
CA GLN A 286 -9.55 3.13 -0.40
C GLN A 286 -9.58 4.33 0.54
N THR A 287 -8.60 5.24 0.44
CA THR A 287 -8.57 6.46 1.25
C THR A 287 -9.78 7.37 0.94
N VAL A 288 -10.19 7.45 -0.33
CA VAL A 288 -11.43 8.14 -0.74
C VAL A 288 -12.66 7.51 -0.08
N LEU A 289 -12.74 6.17 -0.05
CA LEU A 289 -13.83 5.46 0.64
C LEU A 289 -13.86 5.80 2.13
N PHE A 290 -12.74 5.73 2.83
CA PHE A 290 -12.68 5.99 4.26
C PHE A 290 -13.16 7.41 4.60
N TRP A 291 -12.67 8.43 3.88
CA TRP A 291 -13.18 9.80 4.04
C TRP A 291 -14.66 9.97 3.69
N THR A 292 -15.18 9.14 2.79
CA THR A 292 -16.60 9.17 2.44
C THR A 292 -17.44 8.51 3.52
N CYS A 293 -16.96 7.45 4.17
CA CYS A 293 -17.61 6.83 5.32
C CYS A 293 -17.62 7.76 6.54
N GLU A 294 -16.54 8.50 6.76
CA GLU A 294 -16.49 9.56 7.79
C GLU A 294 -17.55 10.65 7.55
N LYS A 295 -17.81 11.01 6.29
CA LYS A 295 -18.84 11.99 5.92
C LYS A 295 -20.27 11.42 5.99
N TYR A 296 -20.42 10.15 5.66
CA TYR A 296 -21.70 9.43 5.57
C TYR A 296 -21.61 8.15 6.41
N PRO A 297 -21.75 8.23 7.74
CA PRO A 297 -21.48 7.10 8.63
C PRO A 297 -22.62 6.07 8.67
N HIS A 298 -23.84 6.45 8.28
CA HIS A 298 -25.04 5.65 8.55
C HIS A 298 -25.38 4.69 7.42
N LEU A 299 -25.99 3.55 7.78
CA LEU A 299 -26.46 2.54 6.82
C LEU A 299 -27.33 3.11 5.70
N LYS A 300 -28.26 4.04 6.01
CA LYS A 300 -29.14 4.69 5.01
C LYS A 300 -28.38 5.32 3.85
N ASP A 301 -27.16 5.79 4.10
CA ASP A 301 -26.30 6.38 3.07
C ASP A 301 -25.71 5.29 2.16
N TRP A 302 -25.63 4.05 2.61
CA TRP A 302 -24.99 2.93 1.90
C TRP A 302 -25.98 1.82 1.51
N GLN A 303 -27.29 2.06 1.54
CA GLN A 303 -28.29 1.10 1.04
C GLN A 303 -28.38 1.12 -0.48
N ALA A 304 -28.43 2.31 -1.09
CA ALA A 304 -28.57 2.46 -2.54
C ALA A 304 -27.21 2.54 -3.23
N PHE A 305 -26.81 1.45 -3.90
CA PHE A 305 -25.53 1.34 -4.61
C PHE A 305 -25.25 2.51 -5.56
N SER A 306 -26.18 2.83 -6.46
CA SER A 306 -26.00 3.91 -7.44
C SER A 306 -25.69 5.26 -6.79
N LYS A 307 -26.45 5.63 -5.74
CA LYS A 307 -26.26 6.89 -5.00
C LYS A 307 -24.93 6.89 -4.22
N ALA A 308 -24.60 5.77 -3.57
CA ALA A 308 -23.36 5.63 -2.79
C ALA A 308 -22.13 5.67 -3.70
N PHE A 309 -22.17 4.96 -4.82
CA PHE A 309 -21.10 4.94 -5.82
C PHE A 309 -20.85 6.33 -6.40
N LEU A 310 -21.90 7.05 -6.83
CA LEU A 310 -21.75 8.42 -7.34
C LEU A 310 -21.16 9.38 -6.29
N ARG A 311 -21.43 9.17 -4.99
CA ARG A 311 -20.78 9.95 -3.92
C ARG A 311 -19.27 9.71 -3.87
N LEU A 312 -18.82 8.46 -4.05
CA LEU A 312 -17.39 8.15 -4.14
C LEU A 312 -16.76 8.79 -5.38
N VAL A 313 -17.39 8.68 -6.55
CA VAL A 313 -16.86 9.26 -7.79
C VAL A 313 -16.73 10.78 -7.69
N ARG A 314 -17.73 11.48 -7.13
CA ARG A 314 -17.64 12.92 -6.86
C ARG A 314 -16.52 13.27 -5.89
N LYS A 315 -16.33 12.47 -4.84
CA LYS A 315 -15.24 12.67 -3.87
C LYS A 315 -13.88 12.45 -4.54
N LEU A 316 -13.74 11.41 -5.35
CA LEU A 316 -12.53 11.12 -6.11
C LEU A 316 -12.21 12.28 -7.07
N HIS A 317 -13.17 12.71 -7.89
CA HIS A 317 -13.04 13.85 -8.78
C HIS A 317 -12.54 15.08 -8.02
N LYS A 318 -13.17 15.44 -6.90
CA LYS A 318 -12.70 16.58 -6.08
C LYS A 318 -11.25 16.44 -5.65
N CYS A 319 -10.83 15.28 -5.14
CA CYS A 319 -9.46 15.08 -4.69
C CYS A 319 -8.46 15.15 -5.85
N VAL A 320 -8.80 14.54 -7.00
CA VAL A 320 -7.95 14.53 -8.20
C VAL A 320 -7.83 15.93 -8.79
N SER A 321 -8.93 16.68 -8.99
CA SER A 321 -8.90 18.04 -9.53
C SER A 321 -8.15 19.03 -8.64
N GLN A 322 -8.09 18.78 -7.33
CA GLN A 322 -7.34 19.63 -6.38
C GLN A 322 -5.90 19.16 -6.17
N HIS A 323 -5.51 18.05 -6.83
CA HIS A 323 -4.21 17.38 -6.65
C HIS A 323 -3.94 17.09 -5.16
N PHE A 324 -5.01 16.82 -4.41
CA PHE A 324 -4.99 16.75 -2.96
C PHE A 324 -5.90 15.64 -2.43
N LEU A 325 -5.27 14.59 -1.89
CA LEU A 325 -5.92 13.53 -1.13
C LEU A 325 -5.24 13.41 0.22
N LYS A 326 -5.89 13.94 1.25
CA LYS A 326 -5.42 13.85 2.63
C LYS A 326 -5.30 12.39 3.07
N HIS A 327 -4.16 11.99 3.61
CA HIS A 327 -4.01 10.67 4.21
C HIS A 327 -4.99 10.50 5.39
N TYR A 328 -5.57 9.30 5.53
CA TYR A 328 -6.63 9.03 6.50
C TYR A 328 -6.19 9.24 7.96
N PHE A 329 -5.06 8.63 8.37
CA PHE A 329 -4.52 8.77 9.72
C PHE A 329 -3.58 9.98 9.93
N VAL A 330 -2.72 10.29 8.94
CA VAL A 330 -1.70 11.34 9.06
C VAL A 330 -2.14 12.61 8.31
N ARG A 331 -2.82 13.50 9.02
CA ARG A 331 -3.54 14.65 8.42
C ARG A 331 -2.66 15.64 7.65
N LYS A 332 -1.36 15.71 7.95
CA LYS A 332 -0.43 16.64 7.28
C LYS A 332 0.05 16.11 5.92
N SER A 333 -0.29 14.88 5.56
CA SER A 333 0.22 14.22 4.35
C SER A 333 -0.79 14.23 3.22
N ASN A 334 -0.33 14.62 2.03
CA ASN A 334 -1.08 14.55 0.78
C ASN A 334 -0.59 13.35 -0.04
N LEU A 335 -1.47 12.39 -0.29
CA LEU A 335 -1.15 11.18 -1.06
C LEU A 335 -0.93 11.45 -2.56
N LEU A 336 -1.38 12.60 -3.07
CA LEU A 336 -1.23 12.99 -4.48
C LEU A 336 -0.08 13.99 -4.71
N GLN A 337 0.74 14.26 -3.69
CA GLN A 337 1.78 15.31 -3.76
C GLN A 337 2.80 15.12 -4.88
N TYR A 338 3.15 13.86 -5.20
CA TYR A 338 4.16 13.51 -6.20
C TYR A 338 3.56 12.84 -7.46
N ALA A 339 2.24 12.81 -7.56
CA ALA A 339 1.57 12.32 -8.76
C ALA A 339 1.72 13.32 -9.91
N GLY A 340 1.86 12.82 -11.14
CA GLY A 340 1.99 13.66 -12.33
C GLY A 340 0.76 14.54 -12.52
N SER A 341 0.94 15.87 -12.49
CA SER A 341 -0.16 16.84 -12.58
C SER A 341 -1.01 16.65 -13.84
N GLY A 342 -0.36 16.50 -15.00
CA GLY A 342 -1.06 16.28 -16.27
C GLY A 342 -1.84 14.96 -16.32
N GLU A 343 -1.33 13.90 -15.69
CA GLU A 343 -2.06 12.63 -15.58
C GLU A 343 -3.27 12.75 -14.65
N LEU A 344 -3.14 13.47 -13.53
CA LEU A 344 -4.26 13.76 -12.64
C LEU A 344 -5.34 14.57 -13.35
N ASP A 345 -4.96 15.59 -14.12
CA ASP A 345 -5.91 16.42 -14.87
C ASP A 345 -6.66 15.60 -15.93
N ALA A 346 -5.96 14.71 -16.64
CA ALA A 346 -6.59 13.79 -17.59
C ALA A 346 -7.60 12.85 -16.90
N VAL A 347 -7.27 12.34 -15.70
CA VAL A 347 -8.20 11.53 -14.91
C VAL A 347 -9.40 12.36 -14.43
N ALA A 348 -9.19 13.61 -13.98
CA ALA A 348 -10.26 14.51 -13.59
C ALA A 348 -11.24 14.78 -14.75
N GLN A 349 -10.73 15.00 -15.96
CA GLN A 349 -11.56 15.18 -17.16
C GLN A 349 -12.44 13.97 -17.45
N LYS A 350 -11.90 12.75 -17.37
CA LYS A 350 -12.69 11.53 -17.56
C LYS A 350 -13.75 11.36 -16.46
N LEU A 351 -13.42 11.69 -15.21
CA LEU A 351 -14.35 11.63 -14.09
C LEU A 351 -15.50 12.64 -14.24
N VAL A 352 -15.25 13.87 -14.70
CA VAL A 352 -16.32 14.85 -14.92
C VAL A 352 -17.25 14.44 -16.07
N LEU A 353 -16.71 13.85 -17.14
CA LEU A 353 -17.51 13.30 -18.25
C LEU A 353 -18.42 12.17 -17.76
N PHE A 354 -17.89 11.24 -16.97
CA PHE A 354 -18.69 10.18 -16.35
C PHE A 354 -19.80 10.75 -15.46
N LEU A 355 -19.50 11.77 -14.65
CA LEU A 355 -20.48 12.37 -13.75
C LEU A 355 -21.62 13.12 -14.48
N LYS A 356 -21.41 13.55 -15.73
CA LYS A 356 -22.47 14.16 -16.55
C LYS A 356 -23.49 13.11 -17.01
N ASN A 357 -23.05 11.90 -17.38
CA ASN A 357 -23.90 10.83 -17.89
C ASN A 357 -23.58 9.46 -17.25
N PRO A 358 -23.93 9.25 -15.97
CA PRO A 358 -23.51 8.06 -15.25
C PRO A 358 -24.21 6.77 -15.72
N GLN A 359 -25.41 6.85 -16.29
CA GLN A 359 -26.21 5.67 -16.66
C GLN A 359 -25.62 4.86 -17.82
N VAL A 360 -24.76 5.47 -18.65
CA VAL A 360 -24.15 4.82 -19.82
C VAL A 360 -22.96 3.95 -19.43
N CYS A 361 -22.41 4.14 -18.23
CA CYS A 361 -21.14 3.55 -17.81
C CYS A 361 -21.21 2.84 -16.45
N LEU A 362 -22.41 2.67 -15.89
CA LEU A 362 -22.58 1.89 -14.66
C LEU A 362 -22.59 0.39 -15.00
N PRO A 363 -21.77 -0.43 -14.32
CA PRO A 363 -21.72 -1.87 -14.51
C PRO A 363 -22.99 -2.60 -14.02
#